data_AF-A0A2E3L074-F1
#
_entry.id   AF-A0A2E3L074-F1
#
_cell.length_a   1.000
_cell.length_b   1.000
_cell.length_c   1.000
_cell.angle_alpha   90.00
_cell.angle_beta   90.00
_cell.angle_gamma   90.00
#
_symmetry.space_group_name_H-M   'P 1'
#
loop_
_entity.id
_entity.type
_entity.pdbx_description
1 polymer ?
#
loop_
_entity_poly.entity_id
_entity_poly.type
_entity_poly.pdbx_seq_one_letter_code
_entity_poly.pdbx_strand_id
1 'polypeptide(L)'
;MNASDEQGGVETFVTAIKFKNSVFQEVLKPENVQDLDKDTFLGLCAFTASVRRRIGAWIETQDFEKLRMHIVALMVGEVDGSDVDARMAKFCERFPHDRSHRWVRDLAAEFLHFSDMEKYPLMTRWVWDYAANTGVIREIWYADDIDHLTLNIADTYETHLVLREEISQFLASNGVFRDVLYYVDLLLAQIYADYISEQGGSFLRTDFASEVDPLEFTRRMLGLDGIDPDSGRTRVKLANGKRFHLSNVEMMN
;
A
#
# COMPACT_ATOMS: atom_id res chain seq x y z
N MET A 1 13.46 -20.92 16.57
CA MET A 1 12.43 -19.95 17.00
C MET A 1 11.95 -19.28 15.74
N ASN A 2 10.65 -19.36 15.45
CA ASN A 2 10.12 -18.71 14.25
C ASN A 2 10.19 -17.20 14.47
N ALA A 3 10.71 -16.45 13.50
CA ALA A 3 10.85 -14.99 13.58
C ALA A 3 9.51 -14.30 13.95
N SER A 4 8.38 -14.92 13.63
CA SER A 4 7.04 -14.42 13.94
C SER A 4 6.70 -14.37 15.43
N ASP A 5 7.28 -15.20 16.28
CA ASP A 5 6.85 -15.31 17.68
C ASP A 5 7.22 -14.07 18.50
N GLU A 6 8.33 -13.42 18.17
CA GLU A 6 8.77 -12.17 18.83
C GLU A 6 7.93 -10.96 18.42
N GLN A 7 7.23 -11.02 17.28
CA GLN A 7 6.31 -9.98 16.79
C GLN A 7 4.81 -10.29 17.04
N GLY A 8 4.49 -11.33 17.81
CA GLY A 8 3.10 -11.70 18.13
C GLY A 8 2.40 -12.59 17.08
N GLY A 9 3.14 -13.16 16.14
CA GLY A 9 2.65 -14.12 15.15
C GLY A 9 2.00 -13.47 13.91
N VAL A 10 1.77 -14.31 12.89
CA VAL A 10 1.11 -13.94 11.63
C VAL A 10 -0.29 -13.32 11.85
N GLU A 11 -1.01 -13.79 12.87
CA GLU A 11 -2.34 -13.28 13.22
C GLU A 11 -2.34 -11.80 13.66
N THR A 12 -1.25 -11.33 14.26
CA THR A 12 -1.11 -9.91 14.63
C THR A 12 -1.02 -9.03 13.38
N PHE A 13 -0.33 -9.49 12.33
CA PHE A 13 -0.30 -8.80 11.05
C PHE A 13 -1.66 -8.77 10.39
N VAL A 14 -2.34 -9.93 10.32
CA VAL A 14 -3.69 -10.02 9.73
C VAL A 14 -4.66 -9.10 10.47
N THR A 15 -4.61 -9.06 11.79
CA THR A 15 -5.43 -8.15 12.61
C THR A 15 -5.14 -6.68 12.29
N ALA A 16 -3.87 -6.32 12.13
CA ALA A 16 -3.49 -4.95 11.78
C ALA A 16 -3.90 -4.55 10.36
N ILE A 17 -3.83 -5.48 9.38
CA ILE A 17 -4.33 -5.24 8.02
C ILE A 17 -5.86 -5.06 8.03
N LYS A 18 -6.59 -5.89 8.79
CA LYS A 18 -8.04 -5.75 8.98
C LYS A 18 -8.41 -4.39 9.56
N PHE A 19 -7.68 -3.95 10.57
CA PHE A 19 -7.86 -2.63 11.16
C PHE A 19 -7.61 -1.50 10.14
N LYS A 20 -6.51 -1.58 9.37
CA LYS A 20 -6.24 -0.62 8.28
C LYS A 20 -7.38 -0.62 7.25
N ASN A 21 -7.84 -1.79 6.83
CA ASN A 21 -8.96 -1.94 5.92
C ASN A 21 -10.21 -1.24 6.50
N SER A 22 -10.61 -1.53 7.74
CA SER A 22 -11.82 -0.93 8.32
C SER A 22 -11.76 0.61 8.39
N VAL A 23 -10.59 1.18 8.66
CA VAL A 23 -10.39 2.64 8.65
C VAL A 23 -10.61 3.21 7.24
N PHE A 24 -10.03 2.59 6.22
CA PHE A 24 -10.19 3.04 4.84
C PHE A 24 -11.63 2.85 4.34
N GLN A 25 -12.27 1.72 4.64
CA GLN A 25 -13.68 1.49 4.30
C GLN A 25 -14.59 2.55 4.91
N GLU A 26 -14.43 2.86 6.20
CA GLU A 26 -15.25 3.85 6.86
C GLU A 26 -15.03 5.25 6.30
N VAL A 27 -13.79 5.63 6.02
CA VAL A 27 -13.48 6.99 5.53
C VAL A 27 -13.82 7.16 4.05
N LEU A 28 -13.61 6.13 3.22
CA LEU A 28 -13.71 6.22 1.76
C LEU A 28 -15.05 5.73 1.19
N LYS A 29 -15.99 5.27 2.03
CA LYS A 29 -17.35 4.95 1.56
C LYS A 29 -18.03 6.17 0.92
N PRO A 30 -18.96 5.97 -0.03
CA PRO A 30 -19.54 7.04 -0.84
C PRO A 30 -20.12 8.21 -0.04
N GLU A 31 -20.69 7.92 1.14
CA GLU A 31 -21.31 8.91 2.02
C GLU A 31 -20.28 9.81 2.70
N ASN A 32 -19.12 9.26 3.08
CA ASN A 32 -18.12 9.96 3.89
C ASN A 32 -17.05 10.65 3.04
N VAL A 33 -16.69 10.08 1.87
CA VAL A 33 -15.60 10.60 1.04
C VAL A 33 -15.86 12.01 0.51
N GLN A 34 -17.12 12.43 0.43
CA GLN A 34 -17.51 13.80 0.02
C GLN A 34 -17.06 14.87 1.02
N ASP A 35 -17.00 14.51 2.30
CA ASP A 35 -16.67 15.40 3.41
C ASP A 35 -15.26 15.13 3.98
N LEU A 36 -14.45 14.31 3.30
CA LEU A 36 -13.08 13.97 3.69
C LEU A 36 -12.26 15.23 3.93
N ASP A 37 -11.90 15.51 5.17
CA ASP A 37 -11.03 16.65 5.50
C ASP A 37 -9.54 16.31 5.32
N LYS A 38 -8.69 17.36 5.37
CA LYS A 38 -7.25 17.25 5.13
C LYS A 38 -6.53 16.43 6.21
N ASP A 39 -6.94 16.53 7.46
CA ASP A 39 -6.30 15.84 8.57
C ASP A 39 -6.63 14.34 8.52
N THR A 40 -7.88 13.99 8.23
CA THR A 40 -8.34 12.62 8.00
C THR A 40 -7.63 12.00 6.78
N PHE A 41 -7.51 12.74 5.68
CA PHE A 41 -6.72 12.31 4.51
C PHE A 41 -5.24 12.04 4.86
N LEU A 42 -4.61 12.91 5.64
CA LEU A 42 -3.23 12.70 6.10
C LEU A 42 -3.12 11.50 7.05
N GLY A 43 -4.16 11.24 7.84
CA GLY A 43 -4.30 10.01 8.63
C GLY A 43 -4.25 8.75 7.78
N LEU A 44 -5.07 8.67 6.72
CA LEU A 44 -5.01 7.56 5.76
C LEU A 44 -3.63 7.44 5.12
N CYS A 45 -3.04 8.58 4.75
CA CYS A 45 -1.71 8.60 4.15
C CYS A 45 -0.59 8.09 5.07
N ALA A 46 -0.80 8.06 6.39
CA ALA A 46 0.18 7.50 7.32
C ALA A 46 0.39 6.00 7.11
N PHE A 47 -0.67 5.29 6.69
CA PHE A 47 -0.67 3.85 6.43
C PHE A 47 -0.16 3.46 5.04
N THR A 48 0.14 4.42 4.15
CA THR A 48 0.68 4.18 2.80
C THR A 48 2.18 4.44 2.80
N ALA A 49 2.98 3.37 2.82
CA ALA A 49 4.41 3.45 3.09
C ALA A 49 5.19 4.33 2.09
N SER A 50 4.84 4.24 0.82
CA SER A 50 5.46 5.02 -0.27
C SER A 50 5.00 6.47 -0.32
N VAL A 51 3.89 6.81 0.33
CA VAL A 51 3.22 8.12 0.28
C VAL A 51 3.58 8.98 1.49
N ARG A 52 3.56 8.41 2.70
CA ARG A 52 3.65 9.14 3.99
C ARG A 52 4.79 10.15 4.08
N ARG A 53 5.94 9.87 3.47
CA ARG A 53 7.10 10.77 3.52
C ARG A 53 7.05 11.95 2.53
N ARG A 54 6.11 11.93 1.59
CA ARG A 54 6.09 12.84 0.43
C ARG A 54 4.84 13.71 0.42
N ILE A 55 3.70 13.14 0.79
CA ILE A 55 2.41 13.82 0.70
C ILE A 55 2.29 15.07 1.56
N GLY A 56 2.86 15.06 2.78
CA GLY A 56 2.69 16.16 3.74
C GLY A 56 3.24 17.48 3.21
N ALA A 57 4.48 17.46 2.70
CA ALA A 57 5.08 18.64 2.08
C ALA A 57 4.35 19.06 0.80
N TRP A 58 3.89 18.09 -0.01
CA TRP A 58 3.16 18.38 -1.22
C TRP A 58 1.84 19.11 -0.92
N ILE A 59 1.00 18.56 -0.03
CA ILE A 59 -0.36 19.04 0.23
C ILE A 59 -0.44 20.43 0.90
N GLU A 60 0.65 20.92 1.49
CA GLU A 60 0.70 22.28 2.06
C GLU A 60 0.60 23.37 0.98
N THR A 61 1.00 23.05 -0.25
CA THR A 61 1.00 23.98 -1.38
C THR A 61 -0.18 23.79 -2.32
N GLN A 62 -1.07 22.84 -2.03
CA GLN A 62 -2.13 22.43 -2.93
C GLN A 62 -3.51 22.77 -2.37
N ASP A 63 -4.45 22.91 -3.29
CA ASP A 63 -5.87 23.04 -2.97
C ASP A 63 -6.44 21.67 -2.62
N PHE A 64 -6.66 21.44 -1.33
CA PHE A 64 -7.16 20.15 -0.84
C PHE A 64 -8.60 19.87 -1.30
N GLU A 65 -9.41 20.90 -1.55
CA GLU A 65 -10.76 20.74 -2.09
C GLU A 65 -10.71 20.04 -3.46
N LYS A 66 -9.81 20.48 -4.32
CA LYS A 66 -9.60 19.87 -5.64
C LYS A 66 -9.08 18.44 -5.52
N LEU A 67 -8.16 18.17 -4.60
CA LEU A 67 -7.70 16.81 -4.35
C LEU A 67 -8.86 15.91 -3.91
N ARG A 68 -9.72 16.38 -3.00
CA ARG A 68 -10.90 15.64 -2.55
C ARG A 68 -11.81 15.30 -3.71
N MET A 69 -12.12 16.25 -4.59
CA MET A 69 -12.91 15.97 -5.80
C MET A 69 -12.28 14.88 -6.68
N HIS A 70 -10.95 14.83 -6.77
CA HIS A 70 -10.24 13.78 -7.51
C HIS A 70 -10.26 12.43 -6.80
N ILE A 71 -10.17 12.40 -5.48
CA ILE A 71 -10.36 11.18 -4.67
C ILE A 71 -11.79 10.66 -4.85
N VAL A 72 -12.81 11.52 -4.74
CA VAL A 72 -14.21 11.15 -4.99
C VAL A 72 -14.37 10.54 -6.38
N ALA A 73 -13.80 11.16 -7.42
CA ALA A 73 -13.85 10.62 -8.77
C ALA A 73 -13.09 9.30 -8.95
N LEU A 74 -12.04 9.05 -8.15
CA LEU A 74 -11.35 7.76 -8.11
C LEU A 74 -12.23 6.67 -7.48
N MET A 75 -13.01 6.99 -6.45
CA MET A 75 -13.83 6.00 -5.73
C MET A 75 -15.09 5.58 -6.50
N VAL A 76 -15.67 6.46 -7.31
CA VAL A 76 -16.87 6.18 -8.12
C VAL A 76 -16.46 5.37 -9.35
N GLY A 77 -16.95 4.14 -9.50
CA GLY A 77 -16.68 3.35 -10.71
C GLY A 77 -17.55 2.13 -10.88
N GLU A 78 -17.39 1.50 -12.04
CA GLU A 78 -18.21 0.39 -12.51
C GLU A 78 -18.11 -0.83 -11.59
N VAL A 79 -19.20 -1.59 -11.47
CA VAL A 79 -19.28 -2.75 -10.56
C VAL A 79 -18.24 -3.82 -10.92
N ASP A 80 -17.98 -4.02 -12.20
CA ASP A 80 -17.05 -5.04 -12.72
C ASP A 80 -15.57 -4.61 -12.73
N GLY A 81 -15.27 -3.36 -12.36
CA GLY A 81 -13.91 -2.82 -12.32
C GLY A 81 -13.29 -2.53 -13.70
N SER A 82 -14.07 -2.60 -14.80
CA SER A 82 -13.59 -2.34 -16.16
C SER A 82 -13.02 -0.93 -16.39
N ASP A 83 -13.35 0.01 -15.50
CA ASP A 83 -12.90 1.40 -15.54
C ASP A 83 -11.70 1.69 -14.62
N VAL A 84 -11.22 0.72 -13.82
CA VAL A 84 -10.20 0.93 -12.78
C VAL A 84 -8.93 1.58 -13.34
N ASP A 85 -8.37 1.02 -14.41
CA ASP A 85 -7.15 1.55 -15.03
C ASP A 85 -7.34 3.00 -15.50
N ALA A 86 -8.50 3.29 -16.11
CA ALA A 86 -8.82 4.62 -16.60
C ALA A 86 -9.01 5.63 -15.46
N ARG A 87 -9.62 5.23 -14.35
CA ARG A 87 -9.79 6.07 -13.15
C ARG A 87 -8.46 6.36 -12.47
N MET A 88 -7.61 5.34 -12.30
CA MET A 88 -6.27 5.51 -11.74
C MET A 88 -5.41 6.43 -12.63
N ALA A 89 -5.47 6.27 -13.95
CA ALA A 89 -4.77 7.15 -14.89
C ALA A 89 -5.24 8.61 -14.75
N LYS A 90 -6.55 8.85 -14.79
CA LYS A 90 -7.15 10.19 -14.60
C LYS A 90 -6.79 10.83 -13.27
N PHE A 91 -6.66 10.03 -12.21
CA PHE A 91 -6.19 10.52 -10.91
C PHE A 91 -4.72 10.93 -10.97
N CYS A 92 -3.86 10.09 -11.57
CA CYS A 92 -2.42 10.37 -11.70
C CYS A 92 -2.13 11.60 -12.57
N GLU A 93 -2.91 11.86 -13.62
CA GLU A 93 -2.80 13.05 -14.49
C GLU A 93 -2.97 14.39 -13.76
N ARG A 94 -3.46 14.38 -12.51
CA ARG A 94 -3.60 15.59 -11.67
C ARG A 94 -2.32 15.98 -10.97
N PHE A 95 -1.30 15.15 -11.05
CA PHE A 95 -0.01 15.35 -10.41
C PHE A 95 1.09 15.54 -11.46
N PRO A 96 2.21 16.20 -11.11
CA PRO A 96 3.34 16.32 -12.02
C PRO A 96 3.86 14.95 -12.48
N HIS A 97 4.08 14.78 -13.78
CA HIS A 97 4.65 13.57 -14.36
C HIS A 97 6.18 13.54 -14.20
N ASP A 98 6.64 13.34 -12.97
CA ASP A 98 8.07 13.25 -12.66
C ASP A 98 8.39 12.10 -11.69
N ARG A 99 9.69 11.83 -11.50
CA ARG A 99 10.16 10.76 -10.61
C ARG A 99 9.82 11.01 -9.14
N SER A 100 9.63 12.27 -8.74
CA SER A 100 9.33 12.65 -7.35
C SER A 100 7.88 12.35 -6.96
N HIS A 101 6.97 12.28 -7.95
CA HIS A 101 5.54 12.01 -7.80
C HIS A 101 5.11 10.59 -8.16
N ARG A 102 6.04 9.66 -8.42
CA ARG A 102 5.69 8.25 -8.68
C ARG A 102 4.85 7.58 -7.57
N TRP A 103 4.86 8.10 -6.35
CA TRP A 103 4.02 7.63 -5.22
C TRP A 103 2.51 7.82 -5.43
N VAL A 104 2.09 8.68 -6.36
CA VAL A 104 0.68 8.95 -6.63
C VAL A 104 -0.08 7.72 -7.12
N ARG A 105 0.57 6.86 -7.91
CA ARG A 105 0.00 5.57 -8.32
C ARG A 105 -0.31 4.68 -7.10
N ASP A 106 0.63 4.58 -6.17
CA ASP A 106 0.47 3.78 -4.96
C ASP A 106 -0.62 4.35 -4.05
N LEU A 107 -0.75 5.68 -3.97
CA LEU A 107 -1.83 6.34 -3.25
C LEU A 107 -3.20 5.91 -3.82
N ALA A 108 -3.37 5.98 -5.14
CA ALA A 108 -4.61 5.56 -5.79
C ALA A 108 -4.89 4.06 -5.59
N ALA A 109 -3.85 3.23 -5.76
CA ALA A 109 -3.94 1.78 -5.60
C ALA A 109 -4.38 1.38 -4.18
N GLU A 110 -3.75 1.95 -3.14
CA GLU A 110 -4.11 1.62 -1.76
C GLU A 110 -5.47 2.19 -1.35
N PHE A 111 -5.88 3.36 -1.87
CA PHE A 111 -7.22 3.91 -1.60
C PHE A 111 -8.31 2.99 -2.16
N LEU A 112 -8.14 2.52 -3.40
CA LEU A 112 -9.05 1.55 -3.99
C LEU A 112 -9.02 0.23 -3.19
N HIS A 113 -7.84 -0.36 -3.04
CA HIS A 113 -7.67 -1.66 -2.41
C HIS A 113 -8.25 -1.73 -0.99
N PHE A 114 -7.91 -0.80 -0.10
CA PHE A 114 -8.41 -0.84 1.27
C PHE A 114 -9.84 -0.32 1.44
N SER A 115 -10.43 0.29 0.40
CA SER A 115 -11.88 0.58 0.40
C SER A 115 -12.73 -0.65 0.09
N ASP A 116 -12.21 -1.56 -0.73
CA ASP A 116 -12.90 -2.79 -1.12
C ASP A 116 -11.88 -3.80 -1.65
N MET A 117 -11.35 -4.63 -0.75
CA MET A 117 -10.32 -5.64 -1.08
C MET A 117 -10.88 -6.78 -1.93
N GLU A 118 -12.19 -7.00 -1.92
CA GLU A 118 -12.85 -8.01 -2.75
C GLU A 118 -12.88 -7.55 -4.21
N LYS A 119 -13.13 -6.27 -4.44
CA LYS A 119 -13.16 -5.68 -5.77
C LYS A 119 -11.78 -5.29 -6.31
N TYR A 120 -10.92 -4.71 -5.49
CA TYR A 120 -9.66 -4.13 -5.94
C TYR A 120 -8.46 -4.91 -5.36
N PRO A 121 -7.62 -5.53 -6.20
CA PRO A 121 -6.38 -6.16 -5.73
C PRO A 121 -5.36 -5.08 -5.34
N LEU A 122 -4.31 -5.49 -4.62
CA LEU A 122 -3.23 -4.59 -4.23
C LEU A 122 -2.35 -4.26 -5.44
N MET A 123 -2.53 -3.06 -6.01
CA MET A 123 -1.89 -2.61 -7.27
C MET A 123 -0.74 -1.62 -7.07
N THR A 124 -0.04 -1.70 -5.93
CA THR A 124 1.08 -0.82 -5.65
C THR A 124 2.31 -1.22 -6.47
N ARG A 125 3.21 -0.27 -6.72
CA ARG A 125 4.42 -0.51 -7.52
C ARG A 125 5.39 -1.54 -6.93
N TRP A 126 5.29 -1.84 -5.64
CA TRP A 126 6.11 -2.87 -5.04
C TRP A 126 5.56 -4.29 -5.32
N VAL A 127 4.27 -4.41 -5.68
CA VAL A 127 3.70 -5.64 -6.23
C VAL A 127 4.14 -5.79 -7.69
N TRP A 128 3.98 -4.74 -8.49
CA TRP A 128 4.50 -4.69 -9.86
C TRP A 128 4.79 -3.26 -10.33
N ASP A 129 6.00 -3.00 -10.79
CA ASP A 129 6.39 -1.76 -11.48
C ASP A 129 6.92 -2.11 -12.87
N TYR A 130 6.08 -1.97 -13.89
CA TYR A 130 6.47 -2.25 -15.28
C TYR A 130 7.68 -1.43 -15.74
N ALA A 131 7.74 -0.15 -15.35
CA ALA A 131 8.80 0.75 -15.80
C ALA A 131 10.15 0.43 -15.17
N ALA A 132 10.17 -0.03 -13.91
CA ALA A 132 11.38 -0.52 -13.26
C ALA A 132 11.65 -2.01 -13.54
N ASN A 133 10.64 -2.75 -14.01
CA ASN A 133 10.62 -4.20 -14.15
C ASN A 133 10.93 -4.94 -12.84
N THR A 134 10.42 -4.42 -11.72
CA THR A 134 10.64 -4.95 -10.35
C THR A 134 9.31 -5.14 -9.62
N GLY A 135 9.32 -5.94 -8.55
CA GLY A 135 8.16 -6.14 -7.68
C GLY A 135 7.93 -7.62 -7.41
N VAL A 136 6.94 -7.94 -6.58
CA VAL A 136 6.57 -9.32 -6.23
C VAL A 136 6.41 -10.22 -7.46
N ILE A 137 5.79 -9.73 -8.55
CA ILE A 137 5.63 -10.52 -9.78
C ILE A 137 6.98 -11.02 -10.31
N ARG A 138 8.04 -10.20 -10.22
CA ARG A 138 9.39 -10.62 -10.66
C ARG A 138 9.96 -11.70 -9.74
N GLU A 139 9.78 -11.53 -8.43
CA GLU A 139 10.38 -12.42 -7.41
C GLU A 139 9.75 -13.82 -7.42
N ILE A 140 8.47 -13.94 -7.77
CA ILE A 140 7.80 -15.24 -7.89
C ILE A 140 7.92 -15.86 -9.29
N TRP A 141 8.52 -15.14 -10.25
CA TRP A 141 8.58 -15.59 -11.63
C TRP A 141 9.61 -16.70 -11.80
N TYR A 142 9.15 -17.87 -12.27
CA TYR A 142 10.04 -18.99 -12.52
C TYR A 142 10.62 -18.95 -13.94
N ALA A 143 11.93 -18.72 -14.07
CA ALA A 143 12.68 -18.83 -15.32
C ALA A 143 14.15 -19.16 -15.06
N ASP A 144 14.79 -19.90 -15.98
CA ASP A 144 16.20 -20.34 -15.84
C ASP A 144 17.22 -19.19 -15.78
N ASP A 145 16.88 -18.00 -16.32
CA ASP A 145 17.73 -16.82 -16.36
C ASP A 145 16.91 -15.54 -16.12
N ILE A 146 16.27 -15.48 -14.95
CA ILE A 146 15.38 -14.37 -14.58
C ILE A 146 16.11 -13.02 -14.46
N ASP A 147 17.40 -13.03 -14.08
CA ASP A 147 18.20 -11.81 -13.89
C ASP A 147 18.45 -11.06 -15.21
N HIS A 148 18.45 -11.77 -16.34
CA HIS A 148 18.64 -11.19 -17.67
C HIS A 148 17.32 -11.02 -18.44
N LEU A 149 16.19 -11.39 -17.84
CA LEU A 149 14.88 -11.28 -18.45
C LEU A 149 14.22 -9.93 -18.15
N THR A 150 13.60 -9.33 -19.17
CA THR A 150 12.62 -8.25 -19.01
C THR A 150 11.23 -8.85 -19.15
N LEU A 151 10.44 -8.82 -18.09
CA LEU A 151 9.07 -9.31 -18.12
C LEU A 151 8.17 -8.30 -18.84
N ASN A 152 7.52 -8.73 -19.92
CA ASN A 152 6.56 -7.91 -20.66
C ASN A 152 5.12 -8.16 -20.16
N ILE A 153 4.89 -7.89 -18.87
CA ILE A 153 3.61 -8.06 -18.19
C ILE A 153 3.01 -6.68 -17.97
N ALA A 154 1.78 -6.46 -18.45
CA ALA A 154 1.11 -5.17 -18.33
C ALA A 154 0.86 -4.80 -16.85
N ASP A 155 0.91 -3.51 -16.51
CA ASP A 155 0.64 -3.02 -15.15
C ASP A 155 -0.83 -2.58 -15.03
N THR A 156 -1.75 -3.54 -15.15
CA THR A 156 -3.21 -3.34 -15.25
C THR A 156 -3.97 -3.95 -14.08
N TYR A 157 -5.21 -3.50 -13.88
CA TYR A 157 -6.16 -4.11 -12.93
C TYR A 157 -6.30 -5.62 -13.12
N GLU A 158 -6.45 -6.08 -14.37
CA GLU A 158 -6.58 -7.50 -14.71
C GLU A 158 -5.34 -8.32 -14.28
N THR A 159 -4.14 -7.78 -14.51
CA THR A 159 -2.89 -8.46 -14.11
C THR A 159 -2.86 -8.71 -12.60
N HIS A 160 -3.26 -7.71 -11.81
CA HIS A 160 -3.26 -7.82 -10.36
C HIS A 160 -4.43 -8.67 -9.84
N LEU A 161 -5.55 -8.73 -10.56
CA LEU A 161 -6.64 -9.64 -10.25
C LEU A 161 -6.20 -11.09 -10.41
N VAL A 162 -5.55 -11.42 -11.54
CA VAL A 162 -5.01 -12.75 -11.81
C VAL A 162 -3.96 -13.12 -10.76
N LEU A 163 -3.03 -12.22 -10.45
CA LEU A 163 -2.05 -12.44 -9.37
C LEU A 163 -2.75 -12.76 -8.04
N ARG A 164 -3.73 -11.96 -7.63
CA ARG A 164 -4.47 -12.20 -6.38
C ARG A 164 -5.17 -13.56 -6.40
N GLU A 165 -5.75 -13.96 -7.53
CA GLU A 165 -6.38 -15.27 -7.68
C GLU A 165 -5.36 -16.41 -7.51
N GLU A 166 -4.22 -16.35 -8.19
CA GLU A 166 -3.16 -17.38 -8.10
C GLU A 166 -2.63 -17.50 -6.67
N ILE A 167 -2.36 -16.38 -6.00
CA ILE A 167 -1.90 -16.39 -4.61
C ILE A 167 -2.99 -16.91 -3.66
N SER A 168 -4.26 -16.58 -3.91
CA SER A 168 -5.38 -17.12 -3.12
C SER A 168 -5.50 -18.63 -3.27
N GLN A 169 -5.34 -19.16 -4.49
CA GLN A 169 -5.35 -20.60 -4.77
C GLN A 169 -4.16 -21.31 -4.12
N PHE A 170 -2.98 -20.69 -4.17
CA PHE A 170 -1.79 -21.19 -3.47
C PHE A 170 -2.03 -21.29 -1.96
N LEU A 171 -2.55 -20.22 -1.35
CA LEU A 171 -2.86 -20.17 0.09
C LEU A 171 -3.90 -21.23 0.48
N ALA A 172 -4.97 -21.37 -0.29
CA ALA A 172 -6.00 -22.39 -0.06
C ALA A 172 -5.44 -23.81 -0.16
N SER A 173 -4.57 -24.07 -1.15
CA SER A 173 -3.88 -25.36 -1.31
C SER A 173 -2.96 -25.70 -0.14
N ASN A 174 -2.51 -24.68 0.60
CA ASN A 174 -1.68 -24.81 1.79
C ASN A 174 -2.46 -24.67 3.12
N GLY A 175 -3.80 -24.73 3.07
CA GLY A 175 -4.65 -24.82 4.27
C GLY A 175 -5.16 -23.48 4.82
N VAL A 176 -4.96 -22.37 4.11
CA VAL A 176 -5.51 -21.05 4.50
C VAL A 176 -6.87 -20.84 3.84
N PHE A 177 -7.94 -20.90 4.64
CA PHE A 177 -9.33 -20.79 4.16
C PHE A 177 -10.12 -19.61 4.72
N ARG A 178 -9.58 -18.93 5.73
CA ARG A 178 -10.19 -17.74 6.34
C ARG A 178 -9.31 -16.55 6.05
N ASP A 179 -9.94 -15.38 5.90
CA ASP A 179 -9.23 -14.12 5.75
C ASP A 179 -8.24 -14.11 4.58
N VAL A 180 -8.50 -14.90 3.54
CA VAL A 180 -7.56 -15.22 2.46
C VAL A 180 -6.97 -13.95 1.83
N LEU A 181 -7.78 -12.92 1.60
CA LEU A 181 -7.32 -11.65 1.02
C LEU A 181 -6.28 -10.93 1.90
N TYR A 182 -6.43 -10.97 3.22
CA TYR A 182 -5.45 -10.40 4.15
C TYR A 182 -4.14 -11.20 4.15
N TYR A 183 -4.24 -12.52 4.00
CA TYR A 183 -3.09 -13.40 3.84
C TYR A 183 -2.39 -13.21 2.49
N VAL A 184 -3.12 -12.90 1.42
CA VAL A 184 -2.54 -12.53 0.12
C VAL A 184 -1.65 -11.31 0.28
N ASP A 185 -2.16 -10.21 0.84
CA ASP A 185 -1.37 -8.99 1.04
C ASP A 185 -0.14 -9.24 1.90
N LEU A 186 -0.29 -10.02 2.97
CA LEU A 186 0.81 -10.37 3.86
C LEU A 186 1.89 -11.16 3.14
N LEU A 187 1.51 -12.16 2.34
CA LEU A 187 2.44 -12.98 1.57
C LEU A 187 3.15 -12.14 0.50
N LEU A 188 2.42 -11.32 -0.25
CA LEU A 188 3.01 -10.39 -1.22
C LEU A 188 4.02 -9.46 -0.54
N ALA A 189 3.66 -8.89 0.61
CA ALA A 189 4.54 -8.00 1.36
C ALA A 189 5.80 -8.73 1.87
N GLN A 190 5.67 -9.97 2.34
CA GLN A 190 6.79 -10.79 2.78
C GLN A 190 7.75 -11.10 1.63
N ILE A 191 7.24 -11.52 0.47
CA ILE A 191 8.06 -11.82 -0.71
C ILE A 191 8.90 -10.59 -1.10
N TYR A 192 8.28 -9.41 -1.16
CA TYR A 192 9.01 -8.20 -1.51
C TYR A 192 9.94 -7.71 -0.40
N ALA A 193 9.59 -7.93 0.87
CA ALA A 193 10.46 -7.63 2.00
C ALA A 193 11.73 -8.47 1.99
N ASP A 194 11.65 -9.74 1.60
CA ASP A 194 12.80 -10.63 1.43
C ASP A 194 13.71 -10.12 0.30
N TYR A 195 13.14 -9.78 -0.87
CA TYR A 195 13.88 -9.12 -1.96
C TYR A 195 14.60 -7.84 -1.50
N ILE A 196 13.91 -6.95 -0.78
CA ILE A 196 14.54 -5.72 -0.25
C ILE A 196 15.64 -6.07 0.75
N SER A 197 15.50 -7.10 1.57
CA SER A 197 16.51 -7.48 2.55
C SER A 197 17.78 -8.00 1.87
N GLU A 198 17.61 -8.81 0.82
CA GLU A 198 18.71 -9.35 0.01
C GLU A 198 19.43 -8.25 -0.79
N GLN A 199 18.68 -7.33 -1.42
CA GLN A 199 19.25 -6.21 -2.17
C GLN A 199 19.76 -5.07 -1.26
N GLY A 200 19.11 -4.86 -0.12
CA GLY A 200 19.27 -3.74 0.82
C GLY A 200 20.61 -3.72 1.56
N GLY A 201 21.31 -4.87 1.62
CA GLY A 201 22.72 -4.94 1.99
C GLY A 201 23.63 -4.03 1.14
N SER A 202 23.17 -3.60 -0.04
CA SER A 202 23.94 -2.75 -0.96
C SER A 202 23.46 -1.29 -1.13
N PHE A 203 22.19 -0.93 -0.88
CA PHE A 203 21.67 0.40 -1.31
C PHE A 203 20.79 1.24 -0.35
N LEU A 204 20.36 0.80 0.84
CA LEU A 204 19.34 1.55 1.61
C LEU A 204 19.74 1.89 3.06
N ARG A 205 20.61 2.89 3.23
CA ARG A 205 21.20 3.27 4.54
C ARG A 205 20.33 4.08 5.52
N THR A 206 19.14 4.55 5.17
CA THR A 206 18.42 5.49 6.07
C THR A 206 17.17 4.93 6.74
N ASP A 207 16.51 3.95 6.12
CA ASP A 207 15.35 3.31 6.73
C ASP A 207 15.51 1.81 6.90
N PHE A 208 16.44 1.17 6.21
CA PHE A 208 16.54 -0.29 6.12
C PHE A 208 17.87 -0.83 6.67
N ALA A 209 18.51 -0.06 7.58
CA ALA A 209 19.95 -0.19 7.88
C ALA A 209 20.32 -0.74 9.26
N SER A 210 19.41 -1.42 9.96
CA SER A 210 19.77 -2.21 11.15
C SER A 210 19.78 -3.71 10.81
N GLU A 211 20.37 -4.55 11.65
CA GLU A 211 20.08 -6.01 11.67
C GLU A 211 18.58 -6.15 11.93
N VAL A 212 17.78 -6.16 10.86
CA VAL A 212 16.33 -5.99 10.92
C VAL A 212 15.69 -7.32 10.59
N ASP A 213 14.86 -7.77 11.51
CA ASP A 213 13.92 -8.87 11.34
C ASP A 213 13.13 -8.66 10.02
N PRO A 214 13.14 -9.62 9.07
CA PRO A 214 12.37 -9.56 7.83
C PRO A 214 10.91 -9.13 8.04
N LEU A 215 10.31 -9.48 9.18
CA LEU A 215 8.93 -9.10 9.50
C LEU A 215 8.75 -7.61 9.76
N GLU A 216 9.79 -6.89 10.18
CA GLU A 216 9.72 -5.42 10.27
C GLU A 216 9.59 -4.78 8.89
N PHE A 217 10.26 -5.34 7.87
CA PHE A 217 10.10 -4.87 6.49
C PHE A 217 8.69 -5.15 5.97
N THR A 218 8.17 -6.34 6.22
CA THR A 218 6.78 -6.70 5.89
C THR A 218 5.79 -5.73 6.55
N ARG A 219 5.97 -5.43 7.84
CA ARG A 219 5.17 -4.44 8.59
C ARG A 219 5.19 -3.07 7.92
N ARG A 220 6.39 -2.63 7.50
CA ARG A 220 6.61 -1.34 6.85
C ARG A 220 6.01 -1.29 5.46
N MET A 221 6.11 -2.36 4.67
CA MET A 221 5.53 -2.43 3.32
C MET A 221 4.02 -2.30 3.35
N LEU A 222 3.37 -2.93 4.32
CA LEU A 222 1.93 -2.80 4.58
C LEU A 222 1.56 -1.47 5.26
N GLY A 223 2.55 -0.69 5.70
CA GLY A 223 2.37 0.60 6.37
C GLY A 223 1.77 0.51 7.79
N LEU A 224 1.88 -0.64 8.43
CA LEU A 224 1.35 -0.95 9.78
C LEU A 224 2.21 -0.36 10.92
N ASP A 225 3.22 0.44 10.55
CA ASP A 225 4.10 1.21 11.42
C ASP A 225 3.88 2.73 11.26
N GLY A 226 2.84 3.12 10.52
CA GLY A 226 2.56 4.48 10.11
C GLY A 226 2.16 5.43 11.24
N ILE A 227 1.59 4.89 12.32
CA ILE A 227 1.06 5.65 13.46
C ILE A 227 1.57 5.00 14.74
N ASP A 228 2.08 5.84 15.63
CA ASP A 228 2.41 5.47 17.00
C ASP A 228 1.12 5.48 17.84
N PRO A 229 0.68 4.33 18.39
CA PRO A 229 -0.62 4.22 19.05
C PRO A 229 -0.69 4.99 20.38
N ASP A 230 0.45 5.18 21.05
CA ASP A 230 0.50 5.85 22.36
C ASP A 230 0.50 7.38 22.24
N SER A 231 1.13 7.90 21.17
CA SER A 231 1.34 9.34 20.98
C SER A 231 0.52 9.97 19.85
N GLY A 232 -0.17 9.15 19.03
CA GLY A 232 -0.86 9.61 17.82
C GLY A 232 0.08 10.21 16.76
N ARG A 233 1.40 10.05 16.95
CA ARG A 233 2.42 10.61 16.06
C ARG A 233 2.49 9.77 14.80
N THR A 234 2.30 10.41 13.65
CA THR A 234 2.35 9.70 12.36
C THR A 234 3.75 9.71 11.76
N ARG A 235 3.98 8.88 10.73
CA ARG A 235 5.16 8.94 9.85
C ARG A 235 5.01 9.97 8.72
N VAL A 236 3.93 10.75 8.70
CA VAL A 236 3.72 11.81 7.71
C VAL A 236 4.57 13.03 8.05
N LYS A 237 5.39 13.47 7.08
CA LYS A 237 6.30 14.61 7.24
C LYS A 237 5.77 15.85 6.54
N LEU A 238 5.54 16.90 7.32
CA LEU A 238 5.11 18.23 6.87
C LEU A 238 6.30 19.02 6.30
N ALA A 239 6.04 20.12 5.56
CA ALA A 239 7.12 20.86 4.90
C ALA A 239 8.08 21.50 5.91
N ASN A 240 7.58 21.87 7.09
CA ASN A 240 8.37 22.36 8.22
C ASN A 240 9.24 21.28 8.91
N GLY A 241 9.22 20.04 8.41
CA GLY A 241 9.99 18.91 8.93
C GLY A 241 9.39 18.24 10.16
N LYS A 242 8.31 18.79 10.75
CA LYS A 242 7.56 18.17 11.84
C LYS A 242 6.75 16.98 11.34
N ARG A 243 6.39 16.10 12.28
CA ARG A 243 5.48 15.00 12.00
C ARG A 243 4.04 15.45 12.23
N PHE A 244 3.13 15.01 11.38
CA PHE A 244 1.70 15.20 11.60
C PHE A 244 1.24 14.37 12.80
N HIS A 245 0.39 14.93 13.64
CA HIS A 245 -0.18 14.28 14.82
C HIS A 245 -1.68 14.15 14.62
N LEU A 246 -2.21 12.95 14.81
CA LEU A 246 -3.64 12.72 14.81
C LEU A 246 -4.22 13.15 16.16
N SER A 247 -5.17 14.08 16.12
CA SER A 247 -5.77 14.71 17.30
C SER A 247 -6.76 13.79 18.05
N ASN A 248 -7.29 12.76 17.39
CA ASN A 248 -8.20 11.77 17.99
C ASN A 248 -7.76 10.34 17.62
N VAL A 249 -6.97 9.71 18.50
CA VAL A 249 -6.62 8.28 18.38
C VAL A 249 -7.82 7.39 18.77
N GLU A 250 -8.89 7.95 19.34
CA GLU A 250 -10.08 7.20 19.76
C GLU A 250 -10.87 6.56 18.61
N MET A 251 -10.72 7.03 17.35
CA MET A 251 -11.29 6.34 16.19
C MET A 251 -10.49 5.09 15.76
N MET A 252 -9.43 4.75 16.50
CA MET A 252 -8.49 3.67 16.16
C MET A 252 -8.52 2.48 17.15
N ASN A 253 -9.47 2.45 18.10
CA ASN A 253 -9.69 1.35 19.04
C ASN A 253 -11.09 0.76 18.90
#